data_AF-A0A8S3VH87-F1
#
_entry.id   AF-A0A8S3VH87-F1
#
_cell.length_a   1.000
_cell.length_b   1.000
_cell.length_c   1.000
_cell.angle_alpha   90.00
_cell.angle_beta   90.00
_cell.angle_gamma   90.00
#
_symmetry.space_group_name_H-M   'P 1'
#
loop_
_entity.id
_entity.type
_entity.pdbx_description
1 polymer ?
#
loop_
_entity_poly.entity_id
_entity_poly.type
_entity_poly.pdbx_seq_one_letter_code
_entity_poly.pdbx_strand_id
1 'polypeptide(L)'
;MSSTYEPPEGFHCCNSELAVDGEKSGWVGPDFLCAHTVFSDYQQPWWAVDLQNVYDINLIHIHGRTDCCPNHLVNFDVEVIMPTCTCNRWNNLDEGNTFQCHYQATESQTKITINCPPNTRGRFVRIKRRDMINLVICEIEINGTPLNSLLHRDEADSNADCHMRSGHTKRNCPQGQCVSAMQCNDIDKHPQEKKQVNDAAESKRQIEKDLSKFQTDLKAKQLLEKQVSSSFISVITTFGQFQPR
;
A
#
# COMPACT_ATOMS: atom_id res chain seq x y z
N MET A 1 0.12 2.47 3.64
CA MET A 1 -0.09 1.03 3.45
C MET A 1 -0.08 0.73 1.95
N SER A 2 -0.21 -0.52 1.50
CA SER A 2 -0.54 -0.87 0.12
C SER A 2 -1.06 -2.30 0.08
N SER A 3 -1.80 -2.66 -0.97
CA SER A 3 -2.17 -4.05 -1.24
C SER A 3 -2.16 -4.34 -2.73
N THR A 4 -2.37 -5.59 -3.12
CA THR A 4 -2.58 -5.98 -4.54
C THR A 4 -3.87 -5.41 -5.14
N TYR A 5 -4.72 -4.78 -4.33
CA TYR A 5 -5.92 -4.10 -4.79
C TYR A 5 -5.82 -2.60 -4.49
N GLU A 6 -6.02 -1.82 -5.54
CA GLU A 6 -6.29 -0.39 -5.46
C GLU A 6 -7.73 -0.18 -5.95
N PRO A 7 -8.66 0.27 -5.09
CA PRO A 7 -10.03 0.48 -5.52
C PRO A 7 -10.10 1.61 -6.56
N PRO A 8 -11.04 1.53 -7.52
CA PRO A 8 -11.26 2.59 -8.49
C PRO A 8 -11.58 3.93 -7.81
N GLU A 9 -11.11 5.04 -8.39
CA GLU A 9 -11.40 6.38 -7.87
C GLU A 9 -12.92 6.57 -7.61
N GLY A 10 -13.28 6.96 -6.39
CA GLY A 10 -14.66 7.18 -5.96
C GLY A 10 -15.32 6.01 -5.22
N PHE A 11 -14.72 4.81 -5.22
CA PHE A 11 -15.13 3.70 -4.35
C PHE A 11 -14.36 3.76 -3.02
N HIS A 12 -15.08 3.98 -1.92
CA HIS A 12 -14.50 4.10 -0.57
C HIS A 12 -14.43 2.78 0.20
N CYS A 13 -14.96 1.68 -0.35
CA CYS A 13 -14.88 0.39 0.31
C CYS A 13 -13.51 -0.27 0.06
N CYS A 14 -13.11 -1.12 1.00
CA CYS A 14 -12.05 -2.12 0.79
C CYS A 14 -10.62 -1.57 0.68
N ASN A 15 -10.40 -0.27 0.92
CA ASN A 15 -9.07 0.35 0.94
C ASN A 15 -8.13 -0.36 1.90
N SER A 16 -6.85 -0.44 1.55
CA SER A 16 -5.85 -1.04 2.44
C SER A 16 -5.65 -0.28 3.76
N GLU A 17 -6.08 0.98 3.84
CA GLU A 17 -6.03 1.88 5.00
C GLU A 17 -6.98 1.42 6.11
N LEU A 18 -8.06 0.72 5.74
CA LEU A 18 -9.03 0.19 6.68
C LEU A 18 -8.44 -0.89 7.60
N ALA A 19 -7.29 -1.46 7.25
CA ALA A 19 -6.60 -2.41 8.15
C ALA A 19 -5.78 -1.72 9.25
N VAL A 20 -5.68 -0.38 9.25
CA VAL A 20 -4.87 0.39 10.22
C VAL A 20 -5.62 1.65 10.67
N ASP A 21 -6.95 1.62 10.63
CA ASP A 21 -7.79 2.77 10.97
C ASP A 21 -8.21 2.80 12.45
N GLY A 22 -7.91 1.74 13.21
CA GLY A 22 -8.23 1.59 14.62
C GLY A 22 -9.54 0.84 14.90
N GLU A 23 -10.33 0.48 13.89
CA GLU A 23 -11.60 -0.23 14.04
C GLU A 23 -11.39 -1.76 13.95
N LYS A 24 -11.55 -2.45 15.08
CA LYS A 24 -11.28 -3.90 15.19
C LYS A 24 -12.45 -4.78 14.80
N SER A 25 -13.61 -4.18 14.53
CA SER A 25 -14.83 -4.91 14.20
C SER A 25 -14.64 -5.75 12.94
N GLY A 26 -14.73 -7.07 13.10
CA GLY A 26 -14.79 -7.99 11.97
C GLY A 26 -16.15 -8.01 11.26
N TRP A 27 -17.12 -7.20 11.70
CA TRP A 27 -18.42 -7.10 11.05
C TRP A 27 -18.33 -6.14 9.87
N VAL A 28 -18.41 -6.70 8.67
CA VAL A 28 -18.22 -5.96 7.42
C VAL A 28 -19.46 -5.11 7.06
N GLY A 29 -20.66 -5.56 7.43
CA GLY A 29 -21.89 -4.80 7.21
C GLY A 29 -22.12 -4.36 5.75
N PRO A 30 -22.97 -3.35 5.51
CA PRO A 30 -23.15 -2.75 4.18
C PRO A 30 -21.99 -1.85 3.76
N ASP A 31 -21.25 -1.28 4.72
CA ASP A 31 -20.25 -0.23 4.47
C ASP A 31 -18.83 -0.78 4.21
N PHE A 32 -18.60 -2.09 4.38
CA PHE A 32 -17.34 -2.78 4.09
C PHE A 32 -16.11 -2.12 4.74
N LEU A 33 -16.09 -2.10 6.07
CA LEU A 33 -15.06 -1.47 6.92
C LEU A 33 -13.76 -2.28 7.08
N CYS A 34 -13.45 -3.19 6.16
CA CYS A 34 -12.21 -3.99 6.22
C CYS A 34 -11.41 -3.82 4.92
N ALA A 35 -10.09 -3.88 5.02
CA ALA A 35 -9.23 -3.98 3.85
C ALA A 35 -9.48 -5.31 3.14
N HIS A 36 -9.57 -5.27 1.81
CA HIS A 36 -9.95 -6.44 1.03
C HIS A 36 -9.24 -6.44 -0.31
N THR A 37 -8.55 -7.53 -0.65
CA THR A 37 -7.97 -7.71 -2.00
C THR A 37 -8.97 -8.37 -2.93
N VAL A 38 -8.91 -8.14 -4.24
CA VAL A 38 -9.70 -8.94 -5.18
C VAL A 38 -9.12 -10.34 -5.36
N PHE A 39 -9.98 -11.29 -5.75
CA PHE A 39 -9.53 -12.55 -6.32
C PHE A 39 -8.68 -12.26 -7.58
N SER A 40 -7.57 -12.97 -7.73
CA SER A 40 -6.64 -12.78 -8.85
C SER A 40 -6.21 -14.14 -9.39
N ASP A 41 -6.19 -14.31 -10.71
CA ASP A 41 -5.70 -15.55 -11.35
C ASP A 41 -4.19 -15.51 -11.63
N TYR A 42 -3.52 -14.37 -11.41
CA TYR A 42 -2.15 -14.15 -11.87
C TYR A 42 -1.15 -13.72 -10.78
N GLN A 43 -1.62 -13.30 -9.60
CA GLN A 43 -0.76 -12.94 -8.48
C GLN A 43 -1.38 -13.28 -7.12
N GLN A 44 -0.56 -13.83 -6.21
CA GLN A 44 -0.92 -14.05 -4.82
C GLN A 44 -1.26 -12.71 -4.13
N PRO A 45 -2.45 -12.58 -3.52
CA PRO A 45 -2.83 -11.35 -2.84
C PRO A 45 -1.94 -11.04 -1.65
N TRP A 46 -1.61 -9.76 -1.48
CA TRP A 46 -0.84 -9.29 -0.33
C TRP A 46 -1.34 -7.93 0.14
N TRP A 47 -1.11 -7.67 1.42
CA TRP A 47 -1.26 -6.38 2.07
C TRP A 47 0.04 -6.06 2.82
N ALA A 48 0.48 -4.81 2.81
CA ALA A 48 1.65 -4.39 3.55
C ALA A 48 1.47 -2.99 4.14
N VAL A 49 2.22 -2.71 5.21
CA VAL A 49 2.34 -1.39 5.82
C VAL A 49 3.81 -0.97 5.95
N ASP A 50 4.07 0.30 5.67
CA ASP A 50 5.32 0.99 5.99
C ASP A 50 5.14 1.72 7.33
N LEU A 51 5.89 1.29 8.34
CA LEU A 51 5.90 1.90 9.68
C LEU A 51 6.64 3.24 9.72
N GLN A 52 7.18 3.69 8.58
CA GLN A 52 7.94 4.92 8.36
C GLN A 52 9.30 4.98 9.09
N ASN A 53 9.55 4.07 10.04
CA ASN A 53 10.81 3.92 10.76
C ASN A 53 11.04 2.43 11.10
N VAL A 54 12.23 2.10 11.62
CA VAL A 54 12.55 0.74 12.10
C VAL A 54 12.15 0.60 13.57
N TYR A 55 11.42 -0.46 13.87
CA TYR A 55 10.97 -0.81 15.21
C TYR A 55 11.53 -2.18 15.61
N ASP A 56 11.80 -2.35 16.91
CA ASP A 56 11.86 -3.66 17.55
C ASP A 56 10.41 -4.13 17.78
N ILE A 57 9.93 -5.01 16.91
CA ILE A 57 8.56 -5.51 16.89
C ILE A 57 8.50 -6.78 17.73
N ASN A 58 7.57 -6.83 18.68
CA ASN A 58 7.44 -7.97 19.59
C ASN A 58 6.10 -8.71 19.43
N LEU A 59 5.06 -8.02 19.00
CA LEU A 59 3.70 -8.58 18.97
C LEU A 59 2.92 -7.99 17.81
N ILE A 60 2.23 -8.87 17.08
CA ILE A 60 1.32 -8.49 15.99
C ILE A 60 -0.04 -9.13 16.26
N HIS A 61 -1.10 -8.32 16.21
CA HIS A 61 -2.48 -8.80 16.23
C HIS A 61 -3.12 -8.54 14.87
N ILE A 62 -3.76 -9.56 14.31
CA ILE A 62 -4.53 -9.44 13.07
C ILE A 62 -5.97 -9.80 13.38
N HIS A 63 -6.89 -8.89 13.05
CA HIS A 63 -8.33 -9.07 13.17
C HIS A 63 -8.88 -9.27 11.76
N GLY A 64 -9.48 -10.43 11.54
CA GLY A 64 -10.15 -10.78 10.30
C GLY A 64 -11.65 -10.56 10.38
N ARG A 65 -12.33 -10.92 9.29
CA ARG A 65 -13.78 -10.89 9.21
C ARG A 65 -14.42 -11.89 10.17
N THR A 66 -15.52 -11.49 10.83
CA THR A 66 -16.22 -12.31 11.86
C THR A 66 -17.65 -12.69 11.51
N ASP A 67 -18.31 -11.98 10.58
CA ASP A 67 -19.72 -12.23 10.21
C ASP A 67 -19.90 -13.38 9.21
N CYS A 68 -18.89 -13.68 8.40
CA CYS A 68 -18.85 -14.86 7.53
C CYS A 68 -17.43 -15.19 7.08
N CYS A 69 -17.31 -16.29 6.34
CA CYS A 69 -16.22 -16.49 5.39
C CYS A 69 -14.82 -16.48 6.03
N PRO A 70 -14.56 -17.29 7.08
CA PRO A 70 -13.30 -17.25 7.82
C PRO A 70 -12.08 -17.64 6.96
N ASN A 71 -12.32 -18.32 5.82
CA ASN A 71 -11.31 -18.79 4.88
C ASN A 71 -10.53 -17.68 4.16
N HIS A 72 -10.86 -16.41 4.40
CA HIS A 72 -10.08 -15.27 3.92
C HIS A 72 -8.80 -15.03 4.74
N LEU A 73 -8.76 -15.46 6.00
CA LEU A 73 -7.61 -15.35 6.87
C LEU A 73 -7.02 -16.74 7.19
N VAL A 74 -6.56 -17.42 6.15
CA VAL A 74 -5.82 -18.70 6.20
C VAL A 74 -4.83 -18.77 5.04
N ASN A 75 -3.85 -19.69 5.09
CA ASN A 75 -2.93 -19.96 4.00
C ASN A 75 -2.15 -18.72 3.53
N PHE A 76 -1.59 -17.96 4.50
CA PHE A 76 -0.75 -16.80 4.23
C PHE A 76 0.47 -16.79 5.14
N ASP A 77 1.45 -15.99 4.75
CA ASP A 77 2.65 -15.68 5.51
C ASP A 77 2.55 -14.25 6.06
N VAL A 78 2.94 -14.06 7.32
CA VAL A 78 3.20 -12.75 7.92
C VAL A 78 4.70 -12.58 8.03
N GLU A 79 5.19 -11.45 7.55
CA GLU A 79 6.60 -11.18 7.38
C GLU A 79 6.94 -9.80 7.93
N VAL A 80 7.82 -9.78 8.92
CA VAL A 80 8.47 -8.55 9.36
C VAL A 80 9.75 -8.36 8.56
N ILE A 81 9.81 -7.28 7.81
CA ILE A 81 10.83 -7.03 6.81
C ILE A 81 11.74 -5.89 7.25
N MET A 82 13.04 -6.20 7.30
CA MET A 82 14.11 -5.22 7.41
C MET A 82 14.66 -4.90 6.02
N PRO A 83 14.61 -3.64 5.55
CA PRO A 83 15.29 -3.24 4.33
C PRO A 83 16.80 -3.35 4.50
N THR A 84 17.48 -3.98 3.54
CA THR A 84 18.95 -4.12 3.55
C THR A 84 19.68 -3.02 2.79
N CYS A 85 18.95 -2.12 2.15
CA CYS A 85 19.48 -0.92 1.52
C CYS A 85 18.75 0.32 2.02
N THR A 86 19.42 1.47 1.89
CA THR A 86 18.82 2.81 2.05
C THR A 86 17.85 3.16 0.91
N CYS A 87 17.81 2.36 -0.14
CA CYS A 87 16.80 2.44 -1.18
C CYS A 87 15.45 1.96 -0.63
N ASN A 88 14.46 2.85 -0.56
CA ASN A 88 13.11 2.50 -0.12
C ASN A 88 12.47 1.52 -1.12
N ARG A 89 12.68 0.20 -0.93
CA ARG A 89 12.17 -0.87 -1.81
C ARG A 89 10.72 -1.25 -1.49
N TRP A 90 9.88 -0.25 -1.20
CA TRP A 90 8.45 -0.47 -0.98
C TRP A 90 7.77 -1.23 -2.13
N ASN A 91 8.17 -0.95 -3.37
CA ASN A 91 7.58 -1.57 -4.55
C ASN A 91 8.10 -3.00 -4.84
N ASN A 92 9.17 -3.45 -4.18
CA ASN A 92 9.82 -4.75 -4.40
C ASN A 92 10.25 -5.37 -3.06
N LEU A 93 9.28 -5.70 -2.22
CA LEU A 93 9.52 -6.28 -0.89
C LEU A 93 10.19 -7.66 -0.91
N ASP A 94 10.27 -8.34 -2.06
CA ASP A 94 10.90 -9.65 -2.20
C ASP A 94 12.43 -9.60 -2.43
N GLU A 95 12.99 -8.48 -2.89
CA GLU A 95 14.42 -8.42 -3.26
C GLU A 95 15.32 -7.86 -2.17
N GLY A 96 16.33 -8.65 -1.79
CA GLY A 96 17.40 -8.23 -0.89
C GLY A 96 16.97 -8.07 0.56
N ASN A 97 15.70 -8.24 0.90
CA ASN A 97 15.17 -8.04 2.25
C ASN A 97 15.41 -9.26 3.16
N THR A 98 15.47 -9.03 4.47
CA THR A 98 15.54 -10.11 5.47
C THR A 98 14.25 -10.19 6.27
N PHE A 99 13.68 -11.40 6.37
CA PHE A 99 12.51 -11.70 7.19
C PHE A 99 12.94 -12.01 8.63
N GLN A 100 12.63 -11.09 9.56
CA GLN A 100 13.06 -11.18 10.96
C GLN A 100 12.05 -11.90 11.87
N CYS A 101 10.81 -11.98 11.42
CA CYS A 101 9.73 -12.73 12.04
C CYS A 101 8.83 -13.23 10.92
N HIS A 102 8.64 -14.54 10.87
CA HIS A 102 7.83 -15.22 9.86
C HIS A 102 6.81 -16.10 10.57
N TYR A 103 5.54 -15.94 10.21
CA TYR A 103 4.44 -16.74 10.73
C TYR A 103 3.61 -17.27 9.58
N GLN A 104 3.21 -18.54 9.68
CA GLN A 104 2.40 -19.20 8.66
C GLN A 104 1.01 -19.49 9.22
N ALA A 105 -0.01 -18.85 8.66
CA ALA A 105 -1.39 -19.21 8.97
C ALA A 105 -1.76 -20.47 8.17
N THR A 106 -1.99 -21.59 8.85
CA THR A 106 -2.41 -22.87 8.24
C THR A 106 -3.87 -23.19 8.50
N GLU A 107 -4.48 -22.54 9.49
CA GLU A 107 -5.87 -22.75 9.88
C GLU A 107 -6.67 -21.46 9.74
N SER A 108 -7.98 -21.63 9.52
CA SER A 108 -8.95 -20.55 9.37
C SER A 108 -9.25 -19.93 10.73
N GLN A 109 -8.94 -18.64 10.90
CA GLN A 109 -9.11 -17.92 12.16
C GLN A 109 -9.68 -16.52 11.90
N THR A 110 -10.42 -15.98 12.85
CA THR A 110 -10.93 -14.60 12.79
C THR A 110 -10.05 -13.62 13.56
N LYS A 111 -9.11 -14.12 14.38
CA LYS A 111 -8.13 -13.33 15.09
C LYS A 111 -6.84 -14.13 15.24
N ILE A 112 -5.71 -13.52 14.90
CA ILE A 112 -4.39 -14.14 14.99
C ILE A 112 -3.50 -13.27 15.87
N THR A 113 -2.71 -13.91 16.73
CA THR A 113 -1.72 -13.24 17.58
C THR A 113 -0.36 -13.89 17.33
N ILE A 114 0.61 -13.06 16.96
CA ILE A 114 1.96 -13.50 16.59
C ILE A 114 2.93 -12.86 17.56
N ASN A 115 3.61 -13.71 18.34
CA ASN A 115 4.73 -13.29 19.17
C ASN A 115 6.00 -13.39 18.35
N CYS A 116 6.59 -12.25 18.01
CA CYS A 116 7.84 -12.24 17.26
C CYS A 116 9.03 -12.56 18.19
N PRO A 117 10.07 -13.23 17.67
CA PRO A 117 11.29 -13.47 18.44
C PRO A 117 11.90 -12.17 19.02
N PRO A 118 12.65 -12.27 20.13
CA PRO A 118 13.38 -11.12 20.65
C PRO A 118 14.31 -10.50 19.58
N ASN A 119 14.42 -9.17 19.56
CA ASN A 119 15.20 -8.39 18.60
C ASN A 119 14.74 -8.50 17.13
N THR A 120 13.48 -8.89 16.88
CA THR A 120 12.87 -8.77 15.55
C THR A 120 12.78 -7.29 15.17
N ARG A 121 13.60 -6.88 14.21
CA ARG A 121 13.65 -5.50 13.71
C ARG A 121 12.98 -5.40 12.35
N GLY A 122 12.12 -4.41 12.15
CA GLY A 122 11.47 -4.23 10.85
C GLY A 122 10.95 -2.82 10.64
N ARG A 123 10.82 -2.46 9.35
CA ARG A 123 10.12 -1.25 8.90
C ARG A 123 8.83 -1.59 8.18
N PHE A 124 8.82 -2.70 7.44
CA PHE A 124 7.63 -3.15 6.73
C PHE A 124 7.06 -4.40 7.39
N VAL A 125 5.74 -4.49 7.45
CA VAL A 125 5.03 -5.72 7.80
C VAL A 125 4.16 -6.08 6.62
N ARG A 126 4.29 -7.32 6.14
CA ARG A 126 3.54 -7.85 4.99
C ARG A 126 2.75 -9.07 5.40
N ILE A 127 1.53 -9.17 4.88
CA ILE A 127 0.69 -10.36 4.88
C ILE A 127 0.52 -10.79 3.42
N LYS A 128 0.98 -12.00 3.06
CA LYS A 128 0.95 -12.50 1.69
C LYS A 128 0.31 -13.88 1.64
N ARG A 129 -0.77 -14.03 0.87
CA ARG A 129 -1.41 -15.34 0.62
C ARG A 129 -0.43 -16.26 -0.12
N ARG A 130 -0.51 -17.56 0.16
CA ARG A 130 0.19 -18.61 -0.59
C ARG A 130 -0.65 -19.17 -1.73
N ASP A 131 -1.95 -18.87 -1.74
CA ASP A 131 -2.88 -19.15 -2.82
C ASP A 131 -3.41 -17.85 -3.43
N MET A 132 -4.44 -17.99 -4.27
CA MET A 132 -4.99 -16.94 -5.12
C MET A 132 -6.33 -16.39 -4.59
N ILE A 133 -6.72 -16.79 -3.37
CA ILE A 133 -7.97 -16.36 -2.74
C ILE A 133 -7.77 -14.97 -2.14
N ASN A 134 -8.83 -14.15 -2.16
CA ASN A 134 -8.83 -12.83 -1.56
C ASN A 134 -8.45 -12.84 -0.07
N LEU A 135 -7.64 -11.87 0.31
CA LEU A 135 -7.23 -11.55 1.66
C LEU A 135 -8.15 -10.46 2.22
N VAL A 136 -8.67 -10.68 3.42
CA VAL A 136 -9.52 -9.72 4.14
C VAL A 136 -8.95 -9.49 5.52
N ILE A 137 -8.58 -8.24 5.80
CA ILE A 137 -8.00 -7.80 7.07
C ILE A 137 -8.86 -6.65 7.55
N CYS A 138 -9.48 -6.80 8.71
CA CYS A 138 -10.27 -5.74 9.31
C CYS A 138 -9.41 -4.80 10.14
N GLU A 139 -8.41 -5.32 10.85
CA GLU A 139 -7.44 -4.48 11.54
C GLU A 139 -6.13 -5.24 11.77
N ILE A 140 -5.00 -4.53 11.78
CA ILE A 140 -3.73 -5.03 12.24
C ILE A 140 -3.08 -4.06 13.24
N GLU A 141 -2.72 -4.59 14.40
CA GLU A 141 -2.00 -3.88 15.44
C GLU A 141 -0.58 -4.41 15.51
N ILE A 142 0.41 -3.51 15.38
CA ILE A 142 1.83 -3.85 15.44
C ILE A 142 2.42 -3.16 16.66
N ASN A 143 2.82 -3.95 17.65
CA ASN A 143 3.42 -3.47 18.87
C ASN A 143 4.95 -3.59 18.77
N GLY A 144 5.62 -2.52 19.14
CA GLY A 144 7.07 -2.45 19.15
C GLY A 144 7.57 -1.13 19.68
N THR A 145 8.89 -1.04 19.85
CA THR A 145 9.57 0.20 20.26
C THR A 145 10.41 0.72 19.10
N PRO A 146 10.36 2.02 18.78
CA PRO A 146 11.19 2.58 17.73
C PRO A 146 12.67 2.41 18.12
N LEU A 147 13.53 1.95 17.21
CA LEU A 147 14.96 1.78 17.52
C LEU A 147 15.64 3.09 17.95
N ASN A 148 15.08 4.23 17.55
CA ASN A 148 15.54 5.55 17.98
C ASN A 148 15.27 5.85 19.47
N SER A 149 14.40 5.12 20.16
CA SER A 149 14.11 5.37 21.59
C SER A 149 15.01 4.60 22.56
N LEU A 150 15.76 3.59 22.09
CA LEU A 150 16.70 2.83 22.92
C LEU A 150 18.13 3.38 22.91
N LEU A 151 18.45 4.33 22.03
CA LEU A 151 19.77 4.99 21.93
C LEU A 151 19.88 6.29 22.75
N HIS A 152 19.01 6.49 23.74
CA HIS A 152 19.04 7.68 24.59
C HIS A 152 19.40 7.42 26.06
N ARG A 153 19.81 6.19 26.40
CA ARG A 153 20.55 5.96 27.63
C ARG A 153 21.88 5.30 27.30
N ASP A 154 22.90 6.13 27.46
CA ASP A 154 24.30 5.80 27.64
C ASP A 154 25.08 5.41 26.38
N GLU A 155 26.21 6.10 26.24
CA GLU A 155 27.31 5.94 25.29
C GLU A 155 27.22 6.65 23.94
N ALA A 156 28.22 7.51 23.76
CA ALA A 156 28.50 8.28 22.56
C ALA A 156 28.78 7.34 21.38
N ASP A 157 27.82 7.18 20.49
CA ASP A 157 28.04 6.52 19.21
C ASP A 157 28.07 7.54 18.07
N SER A 158 29.25 7.67 17.46
CA SER A 158 29.63 8.60 16.40
C SER A 158 28.94 8.34 15.04
N ASN A 159 27.78 7.67 15.02
CA ASN A 159 27.16 7.25 13.77
C ASN A 159 25.61 7.20 13.77
N ALA A 160 24.95 7.94 14.67
CA ALA A 160 23.48 8.02 14.68
C ALA A 160 22.96 9.07 13.68
N ASP A 161 22.08 8.60 12.79
CA ASP A 161 21.46 9.34 11.68
C ASP A 161 20.77 10.62 12.17
N CYS A 162 21.39 11.77 11.90
CA CYS A 162 21.07 13.07 12.47
C CYS A 162 19.88 13.80 11.80
N HIS A 163 19.17 13.13 10.89
CA HIS A 163 18.45 13.76 9.79
C HIS A 163 16.95 14.01 10.02
N MET A 164 16.48 14.02 11.27
CA MET A 164 15.09 14.36 11.62
C MET A 164 14.92 15.04 13.00
N ARG A 165 16.01 15.43 13.68
CA ARG A 165 15.92 16.09 15.00
C ARG A 165 15.70 17.59 14.86
N SER A 166 14.72 18.14 15.57
CA SER A 166 14.57 19.59 15.73
C SER A 166 15.84 20.18 16.38
N GLY A 167 16.53 21.09 15.68
CA GLY A 167 17.75 21.77 16.18
C GLY A 167 19.10 21.30 15.60
N HIS A 168 19.11 20.36 14.65
CA HIS A 168 20.34 19.93 13.98
C HIS A 168 20.56 20.68 12.64
N THR A 169 21.75 21.25 12.40
CA THR A 169 22.07 22.00 11.16
C THR A 169 23.37 21.49 10.50
N LYS A 170 23.66 21.94 9.27
CA LYS A 170 24.88 21.58 8.52
C LYS A 170 26.19 21.82 9.29
N ARG A 171 26.23 22.76 10.24
CA ARG A 171 27.45 23.12 11.00
C ARG A 171 27.78 22.15 12.13
N ASN A 172 26.83 21.32 12.54
CA ASN A 172 26.92 20.44 13.70
C ASN A 172 26.73 18.95 13.34
N CYS A 173 26.81 18.61 12.05
CA CYS A 173 26.77 17.24 11.55
C CYS A 173 28.14 16.54 11.70
N PRO A 174 28.23 15.40 12.43
CA PRO A 174 29.49 14.69 12.63
C PRO A 174 30.02 13.97 11.37
N GLN A 175 29.16 13.72 10.37
CA GLN A 175 29.49 12.99 9.14
C GLN A 175 29.98 13.88 7.97
N GLY A 176 29.91 15.21 8.10
CA GLY A 176 30.51 16.17 7.16
C GLY A 176 29.87 16.30 5.76
N GLN A 177 29.41 15.21 5.13
CA GLN A 177 28.81 15.23 3.78
C GLN A 177 27.68 14.19 3.66
N CYS A 178 26.49 14.65 3.26
CA CYS A 178 25.33 13.78 3.07
C CYS A 178 25.45 13.00 1.75
N VAL A 179 24.99 11.75 1.75
CA VAL A 179 25.03 10.86 0.58
C VAL A 179 23.72 10.85 -0.23
N SER A 180 22.62 11.37 0.35
CA SER A 180 21.32 11.52 -0.31
C SER A 180 20.58 12.81 0.08
N ALA A 181 19.69 13.30 -0.80
CA ALA A 181 18.85 14.47 -0.52
C ALA A 181 17.85 14.20 0.61
N MET A 182 17.44 12.94 0.84
CA MET A 182 16.59 12.58 1.99
C MET A 182 17.27 12.84 3.34
N GLN A 183 18.61 12.78 3.38
CA GLN A 183 19.37 13.06 4.59
C GLN A 183 19.44 14.57 4.84
N CYS A 184 19.84 15.35 3.85
CA CYS A 184 20.03 16.79 4.05
C CYS A 184 18.81 17.68 3.78
N ASN A 185 17.71 17.09 3.29
CA ASN A 185 16.54 17.79 2.79
C ASN A 185 16.88 18.87 1.74
N ASP A 186 17.89 18.62 0.91
CA ASP A 186 18.39 19.57 -0.11
C ASP A 186 18.76 18.82 -1.40
N ILE A 187 17.79 18.76 -2.33
CA ILE A 187 17.91 18.03 -3.60
C ILE A 187 18.93 18.66 -4.55
N ASP A 188 19.26 19.95 -4.39
CA ASP A 188 20.17 20.66 -5.29
C ASP A 188 21.62 20.17 -5.13
N LYS A 189 21.95 19.59 -3.98
CA LYS A 189 23.25 18.99 -3.72
C LYS A 189 23.40 17.56 -4.24
N HIS A 190 22.32 16.96 -4.76
CA HIS A 190 22.30 15.60 -5.28
C HIS A 190 21.83 15.60 -6.75
N PRO A 191 22.71 15.92 -7.71
CA PRO A 191 22.34 16.11 -9.12
C PRO A 191 21.70 14.89 -9.78
N GLN A 192 22.11 13.68 -9.35
CA GLN A 192 21.55 12.43 -9.86
C GLN A 192 20.10 12.23 -9.39
N GLU A 193 19.83 12.39 -8.09
CA GLU A 193 18.47 12.32 -7.52
C GLU A 193 17.59 13.44 -8.10
N LYS A 194 18.13 14.66 -8.23
CA LYS A 194 17.43 15.79 -8.85
C LYS A 194 17.02 15.49 -10.29
N LYS A 195 17.91 14.86 -11.07
CA LYS A 195 17.60 14.45 -12.45
C LYS A 195 16.46 13.43 -12.47
N GLN A 196 16.52 12.41 -11.61
CA GLN A 196 15.45 11.40 -11.51
C GLN A 196 14.10 12.02 -11.17
N VAL A 197 14.06 12.97 -10.23
CA VAL A 197 12.83 13.69 -9.86
C VAL A 197 12.29 14.49 -11.05
N ASN A 198 13.16 15.17 -11.81
CA ASN A 198 12.75 15.93 -12.98
C ASN A 198 12.22 15.03 -14.10
N ASP A 199 12.92 13.93 -14.41
CA ASP A 199 12.52 12.96 -15.43
C ASP A 199 11.15 12.33 -15.08
N ALA A 200 10.93 12.02 -13.80
CA ALA A 200 9.66 11.54 -13.28
C ALA A 200 8.55 12.61 -13.38
N ALA A 201 8.86 13.87 -13.09
CA ALA A 201 7.91 14.98 -13.19
C ALA A 201 7.50 15.25 -14.65
N GLU A 202 8.43 15.14 -15.60
CA GLU A 202 8.13 15.23 -17.03
C GLU A 202 7.25 14.06 -17.50
N SER A 203 7.59 12.85 -17.09
CA SER A 203 6.79 11.65 -17.38
C SER A 203 5.35 11.78 -16.85
N LYS A 204 5.19 12.27 -15.62
CA LYS A 204 3.87 12.55 -15.03
C LYS A 204 3.06 13.54 -15.86
N ARG A 205 3.67 14.66 -16.27
CA ARG A 205 2.99 15.67 -17.10
C ARG A 205 2.54 15.10 -18.46
N GLN A 206 3.32 14.19 -19.02
CA GLN A 206 2.95 13.54 -20.28
C GLN A 206 1.75 12.60 -20.09
N ILE A 207 1.79 11.77 -19.04
CA ILE A 207 0.68 10.89 -18.68
C ILE A 207 -0.61 11.68 -18.42
N GLU A 208 -0.54 12.81 -17.72
CA GLU A 208 -1.70 13.69 -17.47
C GLU A 208 -2.31 14.25 -18.77
N LYS A 209 -1.46 14.64 -19.74
CA LYS A 209 -1.93 15.08 -21.06
C LYS A 209 -2.61 13.94 -21.82
N ASP A 210 -1.99 12.78 -21.86
CA ASP A 210 -2.54 11.62 -22.55
C ASP A 210 -3.86 11.19 -21.92
N LEU A 211 -3.96 11.20 -20.60
CA LEU A 211 -5.20 10.96 -19.86
C LEU A 211 -6.30 11.94 -20.26
N SER A 212 -6.00 13.24 -20.34
CA SER A 212 -7.00 14.24 -20.76
C SER A 212 -7.51 14.00 -22.19
N LYS A 213 -6.62 13.56 -23.09
CA LYS A 213 -6.98 13.21 -24.47
C LYS A 213 -7.88 11.97 -24.51
N PHE A 214 -7.50 10.91 -23.80
CA PHE A 214 -8.32 9.70 -23.71
C PHE A 214 -9.70 9.97 -23.12
N GLN A 215 -9.80 10.84 -22.10
CA GLN A 215 -11.09 11.25 -21.54
C GLN A 215 -11.96 12.00 -22.56
N THR A 216 -11.36 12.85 -23.39
CA THR A 216 -12.08 13.58 -24.44
C THR A 216 -12.58 12.64 -25.53
N ASP A 217 -11.74 11.70 -25.97
CA ASP A 217 -12.09 10.67 -26.94
C ASP A 217 -13.20 9.75 -26.42
N LEU A 218 -13.16 9.38 -25.13
CA LEU A 218 -14.20 8.59 -24.49
C LEU A 218 -15.55 9.31 -24.50
N LYS A 219 -15.58 10.59 -24.13
CA LYS A 219 -16.81 11.41 -24.15
C LYS A 219 -17.39 11.53 -25.56
N ALA A 220 -16.53 11.71 -26.57
CA ALA A 220 -16.97 11.79 -27.97
C ALA A 220 -17.59 10.46 -28.44
N LYS A 221 -16.98 9.32 -28.11
CA LYS A 221 -17.53 7.99 -28.43
C LYS A 221 -18.86 7.73 -27.74
N GLN A 222 -19.00 8.12 -26.46
CA GLN A 222 -20.27 8.01 -25.72
C GLN A 222 -21.38 8.88 -26.34
N LEU A 223 -21.05 10.06 -26.88
CA LEU A 223 -22.01 10.91 -27.56
C LEU A 223 -22.48 10.28 -28.88
N LEU A 224 -21.54 9.74 -29.66
CA LEU A 224 -21.83 9.02 -30.90
C LEU A 224 -22.70 7.79 -30.65
N GLU A 225 -22.42 7.03 -29.60
CA GLU A 225 -23.23 5.88 -29.18
C GLU A 225 -24.68 6.29 -28.91
N LYS A 226 -24.90 7.37 -28.16
CA LYS A 226 -26.24 7.92 -27.89
C LYS A 226 -26.94 8.38 -29.17
N GLN A 227 -26.22 9.03 -30.09
CA GLN A 227 -26.78 9.46 -31.37
C GLN A 227 -27.20 8.26 -32.22
N VAL A 228 -26.33 7.26 -32.39
CA VAL A 228 -26.63 6.04 -33.15
C VAL A 228 -27.83 5.30 -32.54
N SER A 229 -27.88 5.18 -31.21
CA SER A 229 -29.02 4.58 -30.49
C SER A 229 -30.32 5.33 -30.77
N SER A 230 -30.32 6.66 -30.70
CA SER A 230 -31.50 7.49 -30.98
C SER A 230 -31.98 7.39 -32.43
N SER A 231 -31.05 7.36 -33.40
CA SER A 231 -31.39 7.17 -34.82
C SER A 231 -31.99 5.78 -35.05
N PHE A 232 -31.45 4.75 -34.42
CA PHE A 232 -31.98 3.39 -34.51
C PHE A 232 -33.41 3.29 -33.96
N ILE A 233 -33.69 3.91 -32.80
CA ILE A 233 -35.04 3.96 -32.20
C ILE A 233 -36.02 4.72 -33.09
N SER A 234 -35.60 5.85 -33.67
CA SER A 234 -36.44 6.63 -34.59
C SER A 234 -36.84 5.84 -35.83
N VAL A 235 -35.90 5.10 -36.42
CA VAL A 235 -36.15 4.21 -37.56
C VAL A 235 -37.18 3.14 -37.19
N ILE A 236 -37.01 2.43 -36.06
CA ILE A 236 -37.96 1.41 -35.60
C ILE A 236 -39.36 2.00 -35.39
N THR A 237 -39.46 3.18 -34.78
CA THR A 237 -40.75 3.83 -34.51
C THR A 237 -41.46 4.23 -35.80
N THR A 238 -40.70 4.63 -36.83
CA THR A 238 -41.22 5.02 -38.15
C THR A 238 -41.75 3.80 -38.90
N PHE A 239 -41.07 2.65 -38.80
CA PHE A 239 -41.52 1.39 -39.39
C PHE A 239 -42.69 0.75 -38.61
N GLY A 240 -42.80 0.97 -37.30
CA GLY A 240 -43.90 0.46 -36.47
C GLY A 240 -45.26 1.13 -36.68
N GLN A 241 -45.32 2.27 -37.39
CA GLN A 241 -46.58 2.96 -37.73
C GLN A 241 -47.23 2.44 -39.03
N PHE A 242 -46.60 1.54 -39.77
CA PHE A 242 -47.22 0.81 -40.88
C PHE A 242 -47.85 -0.49 -40.37
N GLN A 243 -49.11 -0.42 -39.91
CA GLN A 243 -49.94 -1.61 -39.69
C GLN A 243 -50.51 -2.10 -41.05
N PRO A 244 -50.50 -3.41 -41.34
CA PRO A 244 -51.04 -3.95 -42.58
C PRO A 244 -52.58 -3.84 -42.60
N ARG A 245 -53.13 -3.46 -43.76
CA ARG A 245 -54.57 -3.57 -44.05
C ARG A 245 -54.93 -4.99 -44.45
#